data_AF-A0A7Y9UT63-F1
#
_entry.id   AF-A0A7Y9UT63-F1
#
_cell.length_a   1.000
_cell.length_b   1.000
_cell.length_c   1.000
_cell.angle_alpha   90.00
_cell.angle_beta   90.00
_cell.angle_gamma   90.00
#
_symmetry.space_group_name_H-M   'P 1'
#
loop_
_entity.id
_entity.type
_entity.pdbx_description
1 polymer ?
#
loop_
_entity_poly.entity_id
_entity_poly.type
_entity_poly.pdbx_seq_one_letter_code
_entity_poly.pdbx_strand_id
1 'polypeptide(L)'
;MASVLLLPLALAACFGSDGDRPTIIGGTQAGGPQPFPDNFRGDIPALMRTYLNNPVGVREASMAEPVQREVGGRQFYVSCLHFTPRETDGSYKAMRERAVIFVNGRADRVVDRTSELCAGAVYVPFPELEKMTR
;
A
#
# COMPACT_ATOMS: atom_id res chain seq x y z
N MET A 1 9.98 -1.42 77.01
CA MET A 1 9.60 -0.04 76.61
C MET A 1 10.50 0.32 75.44
N ALA A 2 10.07 0.60 74.21
CA ALA A 2 8.77 0.68 73.58
C ALA A 2 8.96 0.19 72.14
N SER A 3 8.06 -0.67 71.66
CA SER A 3 8.02 -1.17 70.29
C SER A 3 7.37 -0.11 69.39
N VAL A 4 8.08 0.34 68.36
CA VAL A 4 7.52 1.19 67.30
C VAL A 4 6.79 0.28 66.30
N LEU A 5 5.51 0.60 66.13
CA LEU A 5 4.52 -0.06 65.28
C LEU A 5 4.55 0.49 63.84
N LEU A 6 4.17 -0.40 62.90
CA LEU A 6 3.39 -0.17 61.68
C LEU A 6 4.06 0.56 60.49
N LEU A 7 4.26 -0.13 59.36
CA LEU A 7 3.23 -0.36 58.31
C LEU A 7 3.88 -0.96 57.04
N PRO A 8 3.70 -2.25 56.67
CA PRO A 8 4.03 -2.70 55.33
C PRO A 8 2.91 -2.29 54.37
N LEU A 9 3.22 -1.42 53.40
CA LEU A 9 2.36 -1.16 52.24
C LEU A 9 2.24 -2.46 51.43
N ALA A 10 1.08 -3.10 51.51
CA ALA A 10 0.73 -4.17 50.58
C ALA A 10 0.37 -3.54 49.22
N LEU A 11 1.34 -3.45 48.29
CA LEU A 11 1.01 -3.32 46.88
C LEU A 11 0.63 -4.71 46.36
N ALA A 12 -0.66 -4.92 46.17
CA ALA A 12 -1.17 -6.00 45.33
C ALA A 12 -0.83 -5.70 43.87
N ALA A 13 0.34 -6.14 43.41
CA ALA A 13 0.61 -6.27 41.98
C ALA A 13 -0.05 -7.56 41.51
N CYS A 14 -1.21 -7.44 40.84
CA CYS A 14 -1.80 -8.56 40.14
C CYS A 14 -0.90 -8.94 38.96
N PHE A 15 -0.58 -10.23 38.93
CA PHE A 15 -0.02 -10.98 37.81
C PHE A 15 -0.60 -10.56 36.46
N GLY A 16 0.27 -10.27 35.50
CA GLY A 16 -0.04 -10.16 34.08
C GLY A 16 1.22 -10.55 33.30
N SER A 17 1.22 -11.79 32.82
CA SER A 17 2.24 -12.50 32.04
C SER A 17 3.27 -11.63 31.28
N ASP A 18 4.55 -11.97 31.46
CA ASP A 18 5.55 -11.82 30.40
C ASP A 18 5.03 -12.50 29.13
N GLY A 19 4.93 -11.75 28.04
CA GLY A 19 4.39 -12.25 26.78
C GLY A 19 3.97 -11.13 25.85
N ASP A 20 4.90 -10.78 24.97
CA ASP A 20 4.71 -9.98 23.77
C ASP A 20 4.57 -8.47 23.94
N ARG A 21 5.61 -7.76 23.49
CA ARG A 21 5.53 -6.34 23.15
C ARG A 21 4.35 -6.15 22.18
N PRO A 22 3.45 -5.17 22.40
CA PRO A 22 2.53 -4.77 21.35
C PRO A 22 3.37 -4.09 20.28
N THR A 23 3.78 -4.86 19.27
CA THR A 23 4.20 -4.28 18.00
C THR A 23 2.97 -3.55 17.46
N ILE A 24 3.09 -2.24 17.43
CA ILE A 24 2.20 -1.35 16.69
C ILE A 24 2.36 -1.72 15.21
N ILE A 25 1.66 -2.76 14.75
CA ILE A 25 1.22 -2.94 13.37
C ILE A 25 -0.22 -3.45 13.46
N GLY A 26 -1.09 -2.53 13.88
CA GLY A 26 -2.54 -2.67 13.78
C GLY A 26 -2.93 -2.80 12.31
N GLY A 27 -3.02 -4.03 11.85
CA GLY A 27 -3.67 -4.40 10.62
C GLY A 27 -4.17 -5.82 10.81
N THR A 28 -5.42 -5.95 11.24
CA THR A 28 -6.18 -7.19 11.10
C THR A 28 -6.33 -7.50 9.62
N GLN A 29 -5.25 -8.01 9.03
CA GLN A 29 -5.34 -8.81 7.83
C GLN A 29 -5.25 -10.26 8.28
N ALA A 30 -6.25 -10.65 9.06
CA ALA A 30 -6.65 -12.05 9.15
C ALA A 30 -6.74 -12.52 7.70
N GLY A 31 -5.99 -13.57 7.34
CA GLY A 31 -5.69 -13.99 5.96
C GLY A 31 -6.87 -14.47 5.12
N GLY A 32 -8.06 -13.91 5.31
CA GLY A 32 -9.23 -14.12 4.46
C GLY A 32 -9.11 -13.40 3.11
N PRO A 33 -10.03 -13.71 2.19
CA PRO A 33 -10.05 -13.12 0.86
C PRO A 33 -10.10 -11.58 0.91
N GLN A 34 -9.24 -10.94 0.13
CA GLN A 34 -9.28 -9.49 -0.05
C GLN A 34 -10.52 -9.11 -0.87
N PRO A 35 -11.23 -8.02 -0.54
CA PRO A 35 -12.30 -7.52 -1.40
C PRO A 35 -11.72 -6.95 -2.71
N PHE A 36 -12.50 -7.03 -3.78
CA PHE A 36 -12.17 -6.36 -5.04
C PHE A 36 -12.14 -4.83 -4.84
N PRO A 37 -11.17 -4.11 -5.43
CA PRO A 37 -11.04 -2.67 -5.22
C PRO A 37 -12.01 -1.87 -6.12
N ASP A 38 -13.27 -1.71 -5.71
CA ASP A 38 -14.32 -1.09 -6.54
C ASP A 38 -13.99 0.33 -7.06
N ASN A 39 -13.15 1.10 -6.35
CA ASN A 39 -12.73 2.45 -6.75
C ASN A 39 -11.31 2.50 -7.35
N PHE A 40 -10.82 1.40 -7.93
CA PHE A 40 -9.42 1.31 -8.38
C PHE A 40 -9.00 2.43 -9.34
N ARG A 41 -9.87 2.85 -10.27
CA ARG A 41 -9.59 3.94 -11.21
C ARG A 41 -9.37 5.30 -10.54
N GLY A 42 -10.02 5.55 -9.41
CA GLY A 42 -9.86 6.79 -8.63
C GLY A 42 -8.72 6.72 -7.62
N ASP A 43 -8.54 5.57 -6.98
CA ASP A 43 -7.51 5.36 -5.97
C ASP A 43 -6.09 5.37 -6.56
N ILE A 44 -5.89 4.83 -7.77
CA ILE A 44 -4.58 4.80 -8.43
C ILE A 44 -3.99 6.20 -8.65
N PRO A 45 -4.67 7.18 -9.30
CA PRO A 45 -4.10 8.51 -9.48
C PRO A 45 -3.93 9.24 -8.13
N ALA A 46 -4.77 8.94 -7.13
CA ALA A 46 -4.56 9.48 -5.78
C ALA A 46 -3.23 8.99 -5.19
N LEU A 47 -2.93 7.69 -5.32
CA LEU A 47 -1.67 7.10 -4.88
C LEU A 47 -0.48 7.60 -5.73
N MET A 48 -0.63 7.65 -7.05
CA MET A 48 0.47 8.01 -7.95
C MET A 48 0.97 9.44 -7.75
N ARG A 49 0.13 10.36 -7.25
CA ARG A 49 0.56 11.72 -6.85
C ARG A 49 1.65 11.72 -5.77
N THR A 50 1.69 10.71 -4.90
CA THR A 50 2.71 10.60 -3.85
C THR A 50 3.97 9.87 -4.33
N TYR A 51 3.88 9.11 -5.41
CA TYR A 51 4.98 8.32 -5.97
C TYR A 51 5.73 9.01 -7.11
N LEU A 52 5.09 9.94 -7.81
CA LEU A 52 5.72 10.68 -8.91
C LEU A 52 6.33 11.99 -8.39
N ASN A 53 7.60 12.23 -8.75
CA ASN A 53 8.27 13.51 -8.50
C ASN A 53 7.52 14.70 -9.14
N ASN A 54 6.91 14.45 -10.30
CA ASN A 54 6.05 15.40 -11.00
C ASN A 54 4.81 14.67 -11.52
N PRO A 55 3.65 14.82 -10.86
CA PRO A 55 2.42 14.15 -11.29
C PRO A 55 1.78 14.81 -12.52
N VAL A 56 2.20 16.03 -12.89
CA VAL A 56 1.60 16.77 -14.00
C VAL A 56 2.26 16.41 -15.32
N GLY A 57 1.43 16.13 -16.33
CA GLY A 57 1.88 15.87 -17.69
C GLY A 57 2.35 14.44 -17.90
N VAL A 58 1.85 13.47 -17.13
CA VAL A 58 1.97 12.05 -17.47
C VAL A 58 1.33 11.79 -18.84
N ARG A 59 1.94 10.92 -19.65
CA ARG A 59 1.50 10.59 -21.02
C ARG A 59 1.41 9.09 -21.25
N GLU A 60 0.67 8.72 -22.29
CA GLU A 60 0.55 7.34 -22.79
C GLU A 60 0.11 6.38 -21.69
N ALA A 61 -0.79 6.86 -20.82
CA ALA A 61 -1.23 6.09 -19.67
C ALA A 61 -2.18 4.97 -20.10
N SER A 62 -1.84 3.76 -19.72
CA SER A 62 -2.73 2.60 -19.79
C SER A 62 -2.64 1.77 -18.53
N MET A 63 -3.70 1.02 -18.25
CA MET A 63 -3.79 0.18 -17.07
C MET A 63 -4.42 -1.17 -17.40
N ALA A 64 -4.06 -2.19 -16.64
CA ALA A 64 -4.79 -3.45 -16.58
C ALA A 64 -5.80 -3.44 -15.43
N GLU A 65 -6.92 -4.13 -15.61
CA GLU A 65 -7.88 -4.33 -14.53
C GLU A 65 -7.24 -5.10 -13.35
N PRO A 66 -7.67 -4.84 -12.10
CA PRO A 66 -7.13 -5.53 -10.94
C PRO A 66 -7.33 -7.05 -11.01
N VAL A 67 -6.24 -7.81 -10.92
CA VAL A 67 -6.26 -9.28 -10.88
C VAL A 67 -5.55 -9.79 -9.63
N GLN A 68 -5.92 -10.99 -9.16
CA GLN A 68 -5.23 -11.59 -8.02
C GLN A 68 -3.81 -12.04 -8.39
N ARG A 69 -2.85 -11.68 -7.55
CA ARG A 69 -1.44 -12.05 -7.61
C ARG A 69 -0.93 -12.41 -6.24
N GLU A 70 0.00 -13.36 -6.18
CA GLU A 70 0.71 -13.66 -4.96
C GLU A 70 1.83 -12.62 -4.74
N VAL A 71 1.85 -12.01 -3.57
CA VAL A 71 2.90 -11.10 -3.10
C VAL A 71 3.33 -11.54 -1.71
N GLY A 72 4.55 -12.09 -1.59
CA GLY A 72 5.09 -12.54 -0.31
C GLY A 72 4.25 -13.65 0.35
N GLY A 73 3.76 -14.62 -0.44
CA GLY A 73 2.97 -15.75 0.04
C GLY A 73 1.51 -15.43 0.36
N ARG A 74 1.01 -14.25 -0.03
CA ARG A 74 -0.37 -13.80 0.20
C ARG A 74 -1.00 -13.27 -1.08
N GLN A 75 -2.30 -13.50 -1.26
CA GLN A 75 -3.04 -13.03 -2.43
C GLN A 75 -3.48 -11.57 -2.26
N PHE A 76 -3.15 -10.74 -3.23
CA PHE A 76 -3.59 -9.35 -3.33
C PHE A 76 -4.13 -9.07 -4.73
N TYR A 77 -5.03 -8.09 -4.82
CA TYR A 77 -5.36 -7.51 -6.12
C TYR A 77 -4.24 -6.60 -6.58
N VAL A 78 -3.89 -6.70 -7.86
CA VAL A 78 -2.83 -5.92 -8.49
C VAL A 78 -3.30 -5.37 -9.82
N SER A 79 -3.08 -4.07 -10.05
CA SER A 79 -3.30 -3.42 -11.34
C SER A 79 -1.96 -2.93 -11.87
N CYS A 80 -1.66 -3.25 -13.12
CA CYS A 80 -0.43 -2.82 -13.78
C CYS A 80 -0.66 -1.56 -14.61
N LEU A 81 0.32 -0.68 -14.63
CA LEU A 81 0.29 0.61 -15.30
C LEU A 81 1.44 0.70 -16.29
N HIS A 82 1.16 1.20 -17.48
CA HIS A 82 2.15 1.80 -18.38
C HIS A 82 1.93 3.30 -18.41
N PHE A 83 3.00 4.06 -18.34
CA PHE A 83 2.95 5.51 -18.51
C PHE A 83 4.34 6.09 -18.76
N THR A 84 4.39 7.25 -19.40
CA THR A 84 5.60 8.02 -19.62
C THR A 84 5.56 9.27 -18.71
N PRO A 85 6.29 9.28 -17.58
CA PRO A 85 6.27 10.41 -16.66
C PRO A 85 7.11 11.58 -17.20
N ARG A 86 6.71 12.79 -16.81
CA ARG A 86 7.51 13.99 -16.99
C ARG A 86 8.57 14.06 -15.90
N GLU A 87 9.84 14.13 -16.28
CA GLU A 87 10.95 14.28 -15.34
C GLU A 87 11.00 15.70 -14.76
N THR A 88 11.79 15.89 -13.70
CA THR A 88 11.94 17.19 -13.03
C THR A 88 12.52 18.27 -13.93
N ASP A 89 13.35 17.90 -14.91
CA ASP A 89 13.89 18.79 -15.95
C ASP A 89 12.88 19.07 -17.08
N GLY A 90 11.68 18.50 -16.98
CA GLY A 90 10.60 18.64 -17.96
C GLY A 90 10.70 17.70 -19.16
N SER A 91 11.76 16.88 -19.26
CA SER A 91 11.93 15.88 -20.30
C SER A 91 11.03 14.67 -20.10
N TYR A 92 10.94 13.83 -21.13
CA TYR A 92 10.27 12.54 -21.09
C TYR A 92 11.29 11.46 -21.45
N LYS A 93 11.33 10.40 -20.65
CA LYS A 93 12.18 9.23 -20.86
C LYS A 93 11.35 8.05 -21.39
N ALA A 94 11.89 6.85 -21.28
CA ALA A 94 11.18 5.64 -21.62
C ALA A 94 9.91 5.46 -20.75
N MET A 95 8.90 4.84 -21.36
CA MET A 95 7.71 4.33 -20.68
C MET A 95 8.12 3.47 -19.48
N ARG A 96 7.43 3.65 -18.36
CA ARG A 96 7.62 2.86 -17.15
C ARG A 96 6.46 1.88 -16.99
N GLU A 97 6.79 0.66 -16.59
CA GLU A 97 5.81 -0.28 -16.05
C GLU A 97 5.87 -0.25 -14.52
N ARG A 98 4.71 -0.17 -13.88
CA ARG A 98 4.53 -0.21 -12.42
C ARG A 98 3.35 -1.09 -12.05
N ALA A 99 3.42 -1.76 -10.91
CA ALA A 99 2.26 -2.47 -10.37
C ALA A 99 1.74 -1.76 -9.10
N VAL A 100 0.44 -1.56 -9.02
CA VAL A 100 -0.27 -1.05 -7.85
C VAL A 100 -0.88 -2.22 -7.11
N ILE A 101 -0.51 -2.39 -5.84
CA ILE A 101 -1.05 -3.43 -4.97
C ILE A 101 -2.16 -2.84 -4.11
N PHE A 102 -3.28 -3.55 -4.05
CA PHE A 102 -4.44 -3.18 -3.25
C PHE A 102 -4.50 -4.00 -1.97
N VAL A 103 -4.75 -3.31 -0.85
CA VAL A 103 -4.87 -3.87 0.50
C VAL A 103 -6.25 -3.48 1.02
N ASN A 104 -7.05 -4.49 1.37
CA ASN A 104 -8.44 -4.34 1.82
C ASN A 104 -9.29 -3.47 0.88
N GLY A 105 -9.10 -3.64 -0.43
CA GLY A 105 -9.83 -2.92 -1.48
C GLY A 105 -9.33 -1.51 -1.78
N ARG A 106 -8.23 -1.05 -1.16
CA ARG A 106 -7.66 0.29 -1.34
C ARG A 106 -6.26 0.23 -1.95
N ALA A 107 -5.91 1.18 -2.82
CA ALA A 107 -4.55 1.28 -3.35
C ALA A 107 -3.56 1.61 -2.22
N ASP A 108 -2.54 0.78 -2.03
CA ASP A 108 -1.64 0.86 -0.87
C ASP A 108 -0.20 1.21 -1.27
N ARG A 109 0.34 0.50 -2.27
CA ARG A 109 1.74 0.64 -2.68
C ARG A 109 1.94 0.47 -4.18
N VAL A 110 2.95 1.15 -4.69
CA VAL A 110 3.42 1.01 -6.07
C VAL A 110 4.77 0.29 -6.06
N VAL A 111 4.95 -0.68 -6.95
CA VAL A 111 6.19 -1.44 -7.08
C VAL A 111 6.77 -1.35 -8.49
N ASP A 112 8.09 -1.32 -8.55
CA ASP A 112 8.89 -1.23 -9.77
C ASP A 112 9.15 -2.61 -10.39
N ARG A 113 9.09 -3.67 -9.58
CA ARG A 113 9.31 -5.05 -10.02
C ARG A 113 8.00 -5.63 -10.54
N THR A 114 7.83 -5.60 -11.86
CA THR A 114 6.54 -5.90 -12.49
C THR A 114 6.47 -7.26 -13.17
N SER A 115 7.60 -7.97 -13.37
CA SER A 115 7.70 -9.18 -14.19
C SER A 115 6.57 -10.20 -13.96
N GLU A 116 6.49 -10.79 -12.77
CA GLU A 116 5.48 -11.81 -12.45
C GLU A 116 4.11 -11.19 -12.16
N LEU A 117 4.09 -9.95 -11.68
CA LEU A 117 2.85 -9.25 -11.31
C LEU A 117 2.03 -8.85 -12.54
N CYS A 118 2.70 -8.44 -13.62
CA CYS A 118 2.12 -7.91 -14.85
C CYS A 118 2.16 -8.91 -16.01
N ALA A 119 2.64 -10.13 -15.78
CA ALA A 119 2.58 -11.20 -16.77
C ALA A 119 1.14 -11.42 -17.28
N GLY A 120 0.95 -11.34 -18.59
CA GLY A 120 -0.36 -11.50 -19.25
C GLY A 120 -1.35 -10.37 -18.99
N ALA A 121 -0.90 -9.21 -18.48
CA ALA A 121 -1.76 -8.05 -18.27
C ALA A 121 -2.33 -7.54 -19.60
N VAL A 122 -3.63 -7.24 -19.61
CA VAL A 122 -4.33 -6.64 -20.76
C VAL A 122 -4.52 -5.16 -20.47
N TYR A 123 -3.80 -4.32 -21.19
CA TYR A 123 -3.79 -2.88 -20.98
C TYR A 123 -4.88 -2.17 -21.77
N VAL A 124 -5.59 -1.26 -21.11
CA VAL A 124 -6.58 -0.36 -21.69
C VAL A 124 -6.24 1.10 -21.36
N PRO A 125 -6.69 2.09 -22.17
CA PRO A 125 -6.42 3.49 -21.89
C PRO A 125 -6.82 3.92 -20.47
N PHE A 126 -5.97 4.73 -19.85
CA PHE A 126 -6.17 5.23 -18.49
C PHE A 126 -5.96 6.76 -18.39
N PRO A 127 -6.84 7.55 -19.03
CA PRO A 127 -6.70 9.01 -19.11
C PRO A 127 -6.75 9.72 -17.75
N GLU A 128 -7.30 9.08 -16.72
CA GLU A 128 -7.36 9.62 -15.36
C GLU A 128 -5.96 9.88 -14.78
N LEU A 129 -4.97 9.06 -15.14
CA LEU A 129 -3.59 9.26 -14.73
C LEU A 129 -2.96 10.48 -15.42
N GLU A 130 -3.31 10.75 -16.68
CA GLU A 130 -2.78 11.91 -17.43
C GLU A 130 -3.39 13.24 -16.96
N LYS A 131 -4.59 13.19 -16.38
CA LYS A 131 -5.31 14.36 -15.85
C LYS A 131 -4.86 14.80 -14.45
N MET A 132 -3.82 14.17 -13.90
CA MET A 132 -3.30 14.55 -12.59
C MET A 132 -2.76 15.98 -12.58
N THR A 133 -3.21 16.74 -11.58
CA THR A 133 -2.72 18.08 -11.26
C THR A 133 -1.87 18.03 -10.00
N ARG A 134 -1.13 19.13 -9.75
CA ARG A 134 -0.41 19.34 -8.50
C ARG A 134 -1.38 19.53 -7.34
#